data_AF-A0AAE8ZS76-F1
#
_entry.id   AF-A0AAE8ZS76-F1
#
_cell.length_a   1.000
_cell.length_b   1.000
_cell.length_c   1.000
_cell.angle_alpha   90.00
_cell.angle_beta   90.00
_cell.angle_gamma   90.00
#
_symmetry.space_group_name_H-M   'P 1'
#
loop_
_entity.id
_entity.type
_entity.pdbx_description
1 polymer ?
#
loop_
_entity_poly.entity_id
_entity_poly.type
_entity_poly.pdbx_seq_one_letter_code
_entity_poly.pdbx_strand_id
1 'polypeptide(L)'
;MKFLFLIIPLFLISSSSTTKFVFEGELFCYKPDFSYSVQIVEKTQPSKTIISESKGTSKTHDKHFEIEGIAETNGTDTPHHDIDIDVIHNCYPDGHFNTISHHVGEFHIEAEVIKQFIKFDLNDKIWEQIKSKIHKK
;
A
#
# COMPACT_ATOMS: atom_id res chain seq x y z
N MET A 1 -46.17 -44.87 2.97
CA MET A 1 -45.47 -43.79 2.25
C MET A 1 -44.29 -43.35 3.10
N LYS A 2 -43.05 -43.66 2.69
CA LYS A 2 -41.82 -43.24 3.39
C LYS A 2 -41.25 -42.03 2.66
N PHE A 3 -41.34 -40.85 3.28
CA PHE A 3 -40.63 -39.66 2.82
C PHE A 3 -39.19 -39.75 3.33
N LEU A 4 -38.26 -40.04 2.41
CA LEU A 4 -36.84 -39.85 2.65
C LEU A 4 -36.57 -38.35 2.57
N PHE A 5 -36.44 -37.69 3.71
CA PHE A 5 -35.85 -36.36 3.78
C PHE A 5 -34.37 -36.48 3.44
N LEU A 6 -34.02 -36.09 2.22
CA LEU A 6 -32.65 -35.85 1.80
C LEU A 6 -32.18 -34.60 2.57
N ILE A 7 -31.56 -34.81 3.74
CA ILE A 7 -30.82 -33.76 4.43
C ILE A 7 -29.57 -33.53 3.60
N ILE A 8 -29.65 -32.61 2.64
CA ILE A 8 -28.45 -32.08 1.98
C ILE A 8 -27.78 -31.21 3.05
N PRO A 9 -26.59 -31.57 3.58
CA PRO A 9 -25.83 -30.63 4.36
C PRO A 9 -25.51 -29.47 3.41
N LEU A 10 -26.14 -28.32 3.66
CA LEU A 10 -25.83 -27.07 2.99
C LEU A 10 -24.44 -26.66 3.48
N PHE A 11 -23.40 -27.28 2.92
CA PHE A 11 -22.04 -26.78 3.04
C PHE A 11 -22.05 -25.41 2.37
N LEU A 12 -22.09 -24.36 3.19
CA LEU A 12 -21.76 -23.01 2.78
C LEU A 12 -20.28 -23.06 2.36
N ILE A 13 -20.03 -23.35 1.09
CA ILE A 13 -18.70 -23.21 0.49
C ILE A 13 -18.45 -21.70 0.45
N SER A 14 -17.77 -21.18 1.46
CA SER A 14 -17.24 -19.82 1.40
C SER A 14 -16.11 -19.83 0.37
N SER A 15 -16.33 -19.25 -0.80
CA SER A 15 -15.26 -18.99 -1.75
C SER A 15 -14.39 -17.87 -1.19
N SER A 16 -13.12 -18.16 -0.92
CA SER A 16 -12.10 -17.12 -0.76
C SER A 16 -11.45 -16.86 -2.12
N SER A 17 -11.11 -15.59 -2.36
CA SER A 17 -10.33 -15.16 -3.53
C SER A 17 -9.09 -14.43 -3.04
N THR A 18 -8.05 -14.42 -3.85
CA THR A 18 -6.78 -13.75 -3.56
C THR A 18 -6.36 -12.88 -4.73
N THR A 19 -5.96 -11.65 -4.45
CA THR A 19 -5.37 -10.73 -5.42
C THR A 19 -3.90 -10.51 -5.07
N LYS A 20 -2.97 -10.76 -6.00
CA LYS A 20 -1.56 -10.43 -5.81
C LYS A 20 -1.25 -9.04 -6.34
N PHE A 21 -0.64 -8.20 -5.50
CA PHE A 21 -0.11 -6.89 -5.87
C PHE A 21 1.41 -6.95 -5.97
N VAL A 22 1.97 -6.41 -7.05
CA VAL A 22 3.41 -6.26 -7.25
C VAL A 22 3.69 -4.83 -7.70
N PHE A 23 4.39 -4.08 -6.87
CA PHE A 23 4.75 -2.70 -7.16
C PHE A 23 6.26 -2.54 -7.21
N GLU A 24 6.70 -1.91 -8.29
CA GLU A 24 8.07 -1.44 -8.45
C GLU A 24 8.04 0.10 -8.48
N GLY A 25 9.16 0.75 -8.13
CA GLY A 25 9.16 2.20 -8.22
C GLY A 25 10.47 2.88 -7.88
N GLU A 26 10.44 4.21 -7.98
CA GLU A 26 11.56 5.10 -7.70
C GLU A 26 11.20 6.15 -6.64
N LEU A 27 12.10 6.36 -5.69
CA LEU A 27 12.00 7.37 -4.63
C LEU A 27 12.97 8.53 -4.90
N PHE A 28 12.43 9.71 -5.18
CA PHE A 28 13.22 10.91 -5.42
C PHE A 28 13.34 11.75 -4.15
N CYS A 29 14.57 11.93 -3.70
CA CYS A 29 14.91 12.71 -2.51
C CYS A 29 16.11 13.62 -2.79
N TYR A 30 16.13 14.81 -2.21
CA TYR A 30 17.29 15.72 -2.27
C TYR A 30 18.46 15.23 -1.41
N LYS A 31 18.19 14.47 -0.33
CA LYS A 31 19.25 13.83 0.47
C LYS A 31 19.84 12.67 -0.34
N PRO A 32 21.17 12.55 -0.39
CA PRO A 32 21.81 11.44 -1.07
C PRO A 32 21.46 10.09 -0.41
N ASP A 33 21.34 10.10 0.92
CA ASP A 33 21.05 8.91 1.70
C ASP A 33 19.85 9.18 2.63
N PHE A 34 18.89 8.26 2.64
CA PHE A 34 17.71 8.31 3.51
C PHE A 34 17.14 6.91 3.74
N SER A 35 16.43 6.75 4.85
CA SER A 35 15.74 5.52 5.22
C SER A 35 14.27 5.64 4.81
N TYR A 36 13.69 4.50 4.42
CA TYR A 36 12.29 4.44 4.05
C TYR A 36 11.64 3.09 4.41
N SER A 37 10.32 3.09 4.51
CA SER A 37 9.45 1.93 4.53
C SER A 37 8.34 2.15 3.50
N VAL A 38 8.11 1.18 2.62
CA VAL A 38 7.00 1.19 1.66
C VAL A 38 5.97 0.17 2.14
N GLN A 39 4.70 0.55 2.13
CA GLN A 39 3.60 -0.29 2.58
C GLN A 39 2.52 -0.35 1.50
N ILE A 40 2.03 -1.56 1.22
CA ILE A 40 0.78 -1.77 0.48
C ILE A 40 -0.34 -1.70 1.50
N VAL A 41 -1.26 -0.76 1.32
CA VAL A 41 -2.34 -0.49 2.27
C VAL A 41 -3.68 -0.67 1.59
N GLU A 42 -4.53 -1.50 2.19
CA GLU A 42 -5.93 -1.58 1.82
C GLU A 42 -6.75 -0.61 2.68
N LYS A 43 -7.52 0.24 2.01
CA LYS A 43 -8.47 1.15 2.64
C LYS A 43 -9.80 0.45 2.82
N THR A 44 -10.17 0.24 4.08
CA THR A 44 -11.50 -0.24 4.47
C THR A 44 -12.08 0.76 5.44
N GLN A 45 -12.82 1.78 4.99
CA GLN A 45 -13.29 2.84 5.91
C GLN A 45 -14.03 2.24 7.12
N PRO A 46 -13.63 2.56 8.37
CA PRO A 46 -12.71 3.61 8.81
C PRO A 46 -11.25 3.17 9.06
N SER A 47 -10.91 1.90 8.84
CA SER A 47 -9.59 1.33 9.04
C SER A 47 -8.71 1.32 7.78
N LYS A 48 -7.42 1.16 8.02
CA LYS A 48 -6.42 0.80 7.01
C LYS A 48 -5.82 -0.53 7.42
N THR A 49 -5.68 -1.44 6.46
CA THR A 49 -5.01 -2.73 6.66
C THR A 49 -3.70 -2.71 5.91
N ILE A 50 -2.59 -2.99 6.60
CA ILE A 50 -1.29 -3.14 5.94
C ILE A 50 -1.24 -4.55 5.37
N ILE A 51 -1.22 -4.66 4.04
CA ILE A 51 -1.07 -5.95 3.34
C ILE A 51 0.38 -6.41 3.40
N SER A 52 1.32 -5.49 3.17
CA SER A 52 2.75 -5.78 3.13
C SER A 52 3.58 -4.55 3.49
N GLU A 53 4.79 -4.77 3.99
CA GLU A 53 5.76 -3.73 4.32
C GLU A 53 7.17 -4.15 3.88
N SER A 54 7.88 -3.25 3.21
CA SER A 54 9.29 -3.41 2.84
C SER A 54 10.11 -2.22 3.32
N LYS A 55 11.24 -2.48 3.99
CA LYS A 55 12.11 -1.45 4.57
C LYS A 55 13.41 -1.38 3.80
N GLY A 56 13.91 -0.16 3.61
CA GLY A 56 15.14 0.06 2.88
C GLY A 56 15.87 1.33 3.27
N THR A 57 17.08 1.45 2.73
CA THR A 57 17.85 2.68 2.74
C THR A 57 18.20 3.00 1.30
N SER A 58 17.79 4.17 0.84
CA SER A 58 18.28 4.68 -0.43
C SER A 58 19.69 5.22 -0.22
N LYS A 59 20.56 4.92 -1.18
CA LYS A 59 21.90 5.51 -1.29
C LYS A 59 21.99 6.28 -2.60
N THR A 60 22.96 7.16 -2.71
CA THR A 60 23.18 8.15 -3.81
C THR A 60 22.66 7.78 -5.21
N HIS A 61 22.80 6.54 -5.66
CA HIS A 61 22.34 6.04 -6.97
C HIS A 61 21.23 4.99 -6.93
N ASP A 62 20.90 4.46 -5.76
CA ASP A 62 19.87 3.44 -5.59
C ASP A 62 18.62 4.04 -4.95
N LYS A 63 17.63 4.26 -5.81
CA LYS A 63 16.35 4.88 -5.48
C LYS A 63 15.19 3.93 -5.72
N HIS A 64 15.47 2.68 -6.06
CA HIS A 64 14.44 1.73 -6.44
C HIS A 64 13.85 1.06 -5.20
N PHE A 65 12.58 0.70 -5.30
CA PHE A 65 11.94 -0.22 -4.37
C PHE A 65 11.13 -1.25 -5.17
N GLU A 66 10.97 -2.41 -4.55
CA GLU A 66 10.06 -3.46 -4.98
C GLU A 66 9.31 -3.96 -3.76
N ILE A 67 8.00 -4.14 -3.89
CA ILE A 67 7.14 -4.67 -2.85
C ILE A 67 6.04 -5.53 -3.45
N GLU A 68 5.78 -6.67 -2.83
CA GLU A 68 4.67 -7.54 -3.16
C GLU A 68 3.79 -7.80 -1.94
N GLY A 69 2.51 -8.05 -2.19
CA GLY A 69 1.53 -8.37 -1.17
C GLY A 69 0.37 -9.16 -1.75
N ILE A 70 -0.31 -9.93 -0.91
CA ILE A 70 -1.48 -10.72 -1.31
C ILE A 70 -2.62 -10.27 -0.41
N ALA A 71 -3.71 -9.80 -1.01
CA ALA A 71 -4.94 -9.52 -0.30
C ALA A 71 -5.89 -10.72 -0.46
N GLU A 72 -6.47 -11.16 0.66
CA GLU A 72 -7.48 -12.22 0.68
C GLU A 72 -8.84 -11.59 0.93
N THR A 73 -9.84 -11.99 0.15
CA THR A 73 -11.23 -11.60 0.39
C THR A 73 -12.04 -12.83 0.74
N ASN A 74 -12.82 -12.71 1.81
CA ASN A 74 -13.88 -13.64 2.13
C ASN A 74 -15.14 -13.26 1.35
N GLY A 75 -16.02 -14.22 1.09
CA GLY A 75 -17.26 -14.01 0.31
C GLY A 75 -18.28 -13.01 0.89
N THR A 76 -17.94 -12.28 1.96
CA THR A 76 -18.74 -11.21 2.57
C THR A 76 -18.13 -9.81 2.39
N ASP A 77 -16.94 -9.71 1.80
CA ASP A 77 -16.18 -8.46 1.71
C ASP A 77 -16.64 -7.62 0.50
N THR A 78 -16.30 -6.32 0.51
CA THR A 78 -16.56 -5.42 -0.62
C THR A 78 -15.95 -5.99 -1.90
N PRO A 79 -16.62 -5.90 -3.07
CA PRO A 79 -16.19 -6.57 -4.30
C PRO A 79 -14.87 -6.04 -4.91
N HIS A 80 -14.25 -5.06 -4.25
CA HIS A 80 -13.05 -4.39 -4.72
C HIS A 80 -12.05 -4.18 -3.58
N HIS A 81 -10.77 -4.17 -3.94
CA HIS A 81 -9.66 -3.71 -3.13
C HIS A 81 -9.38 -2.23 -3.42
N ASP A 82 -9.53 -1.34 -2.44
CA ASP A 82 -9.08 0.06 -2.53
C ASP A 82 -7.63 0.14 -2.00
N ILE A 83 -6.68 0.31 -2.92
CA ILE A 83 -5.25 0.20 -2.62
C ILE A 83 -4.57 1.57 -2.64
N ASP A 84 -3.88 1.85 -1.54
CA ASP A 84 -2.88 2.90 -1.41
C ASP A 84 -1.47 2.29 -1.29
N ILE A 85 -0.47 3.08 -1.68
CA ILE A 85 0.92 2.87 -1.31
C ILE A 85 1.35 3.99 -0.38
N ASP A 86 1.71 3.62 0.84
CA ASP A 86 2.23 4.53 1.86
C ASP A 86 3.77 4.41 1.87
N VAL A 87 4.46 5.54 1.70
CA VAL A 87 5.92 5.63 1.84
C VAL A 87 6.24 6.45 3.08
N ILE A 88 6.84 5.79 4.07
CA ILE A 88 7.31 6.38 5.32
C ILE A 88 8.80 6.64 5.19
N HIS A 89 9.27 7.88 5.30
CA HIS A 89 10.65 8.21 4.95
C HIS A 89 11.18 9.39 5.77
N ASN A 90 12.51 9.49 5.88
CA ASN A 90 13.19 10.61 6.56
C ASN A 90 13.91 11.58 5.59
N CYS A 91 13.30 11.82 4.43
CA CYS A 91 13.78 12.76 3.41
C CYS A 91 13.48 14.23 3.79
N TYR A 92 13.79 14.63 5.02
CA TYR A 92 13.65 16.01 5.48
C TYR A 92 14.95 16.52 6.11
N PRO A 93 15.19 17.85 6.12
CA PRO A 93 16.45 18.43 6.63
C PRO A 93 16.75 18.12 8.09
N ASP A 94 15.73 17.97 8.90
CA ASP A 94 15.78 17.62 10.31
C ASP A 94 15.66 16.10 10.57
N GLY A 95 15.49 15.29 9.53
CA GLY A 95 15.50 13.83 9.60
C GLY A 95 14.29 13.19 10.27
N HIS A 96 13.20 13.92 10.51
CA HIS A 96 11.95 13.29 10.98
C HIS A 96 11.35 12.40 9.89
N PHE A 97 10.65 11.36 10.34
CA PHE A 97 9.87 10.51 9.45
C PHE A 97 8.54 11.18 9.13
N ASN A 98 8.14 11.13 7.86
CA ASN A 98 6.83 11.51 7.39
C ASN A 98 6.28 10.43 6.48
N THR A 99 4.96 10.43 6.29
CA THR A 99 4.28 9.52 5.38
C THR A 99 3.71 10.30 4.20
N ILE A 100 3.96 9.79 3.00
CA ILE A 100 3.21 10.17 1.81
C ILE A 100 2.38 8.98 1.35
N SER A 101 1.13 9.24 0.97
CA SER A 101 0.20 8.23 0.50
C SER A 101 -0.11 8.49 -0.96
N HIS A 102 0.00 7.47 -1.80
CA HIS A 102 -0.44 7.50 -3.20
C HIS A 102 -1.58 6.51 -3.38
N HIS A 103 -2.75 7.01 -3.79
CA HIS A 103 -3.87 6.15 -4.13
C HIS A 103 -3.60 5.50 -5.49
N VAL A 104 -3.51 4.18 -5.51
CA VAL A 104 -3.21 3.38 -6.71
C VAL A 104 -4.48 3.13 -7.51
N GLY A 105 -5.58 2.80 -6.82
CA GLY A 105 -6.88 2.59 -7.42
C GLY A 105 -7.73 1.55 -6.71
N GLU A 106 -8.93 1.36 -7.25
CA GLU A 106 -9.89 0.33 -6.83
C GLU A 106 -9.85 -0.84 -7.83
N PHE A 107 -9.56 -2.05 -7.34
CA PHE A 107 -9.37 -3.25 -8.16
C PHE A 107 -10.43 -4.29 -7.84
N HIS A 108 -11.06 -4.88 -8.86
CA HIS A 108 -11.99 -5.99 -8.65
C HIS A 108 -11.24 -7.25 -8.19
N ILE A 109 -11.84 -7.99 -7.27
CA ILE A 109 -11.28 -9.22 -6.66
C ILE A 109 -10.96 -10.32 -7.68
N GLU A 110 -11.52 -10.25 -8.90
CA GLU A 110 -11.27 -11.21 -9.98
C GLU A 110 -9.90 -11.04 -10.64
N ALA A 111 -9.15 -9.97 -10.32
CA ALA A 111 -7.82 -9.77 -10.85
C ALA A 111 -6.80 -10.67 -10.14
N GLU A 112 -6.21 -11.64 -10.83
CA GLU A 112 -5.21 -12.55 -10.22
C GLU A 112 -3.93 -11.81 -9.81
N VAL A 113 -3.43 -10.92 -10.68
CA VAL A 113 -2.19 -10.17 -10.45
C VAL A 113 -2.30 -8.74 -10.97
N ILE A 114 -2.07 -7.77 -10.08
CA ILE A 114 -1.94 -6.35 -10.41
C ILE A 114 -0.47 -5.96 -10.32
N LYS A 115 0.07 -5.40 -11.41
CA LYS A 115 1.45 -4.90 -11.47
C LYS A 115 1.46 -3.44 -11.88
N GLN A 116 2.16 -2.60 -11.14
CA GLN A 116 2.37 -1.20 -11.51
C GLN A 116 3.76 -0.69 -11.12
N PHE A 117 4.22 0.31 -11.87
CA PHE A 117 5.41 1.07 -11.57
C PHE A 117 5.04 2.47 -11.07
N ILE A 118 5.57 2.90 -9.92
CA ILE A 118 5.17 4.15 -9.24
C ILE A 118 6.39 5.02 -8.93
N LYS A 119 6.27 6.33 -9.15
CA LYS A 119 7.32 7.31 -8.80
C LYS A 119 6.85 8.20 -7.66
N PHE A 120 7.70 8.36 -6.66
CA PHE A 120 7.45 9.24 -5.52
C PHE A 120 8.47 10.38 -5.48
N ASP A 121 7.98 11.62 -5.51
CA ASP A 121 8.77 12.78 -5.13
C ASP A 121 8.63 13.02 -3.63
N LEU A 122 9.66 12.63 -2.87
CA LEU A 122 9.70 12.76 -1.41
C LEU A 122 10.01 14.19 -0.96
N ASN A 123 10.28 15.10 -1.90
CA ASN A 123 10.56 16.50 -1.60
C ASN A 123 9.29 17.33 -1.47
N ASP A 124 8.13 16.74 -1.73
CA ASP A 124 6.87 17.44 -1.60
C ASP A 124 6.70 17.96 -0.16
N LYS A 125 6.22 19.20 -0.01
CA LYS A 125 6.11 19.96 1.25
C LYS A 125 7.43 20.41 1.92
N ILE A 126 8.62 20.12 1.39
CA ILE A 126 9.89 20.67 1.93
C ILE A 126 9.88 22.20 1.89
N TRP A 127 9.40 22.78 0.80
CA TRP A 127 9.39 24.24 0.62
C TRP A 127 8.53 24.98 1.65
N GLU A 128 7.42 24.38 2.07
CA GLU A 128 6.56 24.97 3.11
C GLU A 128 7.24 24.93 4.49
N GLN A 129 8.00 23.88 4.79
CA GLN A 129 8.80 23.82 6.03
C GLN A 129 9.93 24.86 6.04
N ILE A 130 10.64 25.04 4.92
CA ILE A 130 11.71 26.04 4.79
C ILE A 130 11.15 27.46 4.99
N LYS A 131 10.04 27.81 4.34
CA LYS A 131 9.38 29.12 4.50
C LYS A 131 9.02 29.40 5.96
N SER A 132 8.45 28.41 6.65
CA SER A 132 8.06 28.54 8.06
C SER A 132 9.23 28.79 9.02
N LYS A 133 10.43 28.28 8.70
CA LYS A 133 11.65 28.50 9.49
C LYS A 133 12.29 29.86 9.23
N ILE A 134 12.15 30.40 8.02
CA ILE A 134 12.67 31.73 7.65
C ILE A 134 11.83 32.84 8.31
N HIS A 135 10.51 32.69 8.38
CA HIS A 135 9.62 33.71 8.96
C HIS A 135 9.57 33.72 10.49
N LYS A 136 10.23 32.76 11.15
CA LYS A 136 10.35 32.68 12.62
C LYS A 136 11.67 33.27 13.15
N LYS A 137 12.47 33.89 12.30
CA LYS A 137 13.72 34.58 12.64
C LYS A 137 13.55 36.08 12.44
#